data_AF-A0A358C9G8-F1
#
_entry.id   AF-A0A358C9G8-F1
#
_cell.length_a   1.000
_cell.length_b   1.000
_cell.length_c   1.000
_cell.angle_alpha   90.00
_cell.angle_beta   90.00
_cell.angle_gamma   90.00
#
_symmetry.space_group_name_H-M   'P 1'
#
loop_
_entity.id
_entity.type
_entity.pdbx_description
1 polymer ?
#
loop_
_entity_poly.entity_id
_entity_poly.type
_entity_poly.pdbx_seq_one_letter_code
_entity_poly.pdbx_strand_id
1 'polypeptide(L)'
;MKIDIIAQDEATQASERARIVSDYDVKPETLDGWTFIAKACDGCGYEEWDWYLVRSPDGTLHENEAGHCSCHGFEEQWEPKPSSVAYLLSDKFGVSGVYDEEKAEFQAWAREHLEAP
;
A
#
# COMPACT_ATOMS: atom_id res chain seq x y z
N MET A 1 4.29 1.91 -13.04
CA MET A 1 3.76 1.06 -11.96
C MET A 1 2.27 1.27 -11.87
N LYS A 2 1.48 0.22 -11.67
CA LYS A 2 0.03 0.33 -11.48
C LYS A 2 -0.35 0.27 -10.01
N ILE A 3 -1.44 0.94 -9.63
CA ILE A 3 -2.12 0.67 -8.36
C ILE A 3 -3.09 -0.51 -8.53
N ASP A 4 -2.82 -1.60 -7.83
CA ASP A 4 -3.67 -2.79 -7.76
C ASP A 4 -4.53 -2.76 -6.49
N ILE A 5 -5.85 -2.94 -6.66
CA ILE A 5 -6.78 -3.09 -5.54
C ILE A 5 -6.79 -4.55 -5.10
N ILE A 6 -6.53 -4.78 -3.81
CA ILE A 6 -6.33 -6.12 -3.23
C ILE A 6 -7.23 -6.42 -2.02
N ALA A 7 -8.14 -5.49 -1.66
CA ALA A 7 -9.03 -5.61 -0.52
C ALA A 7 -10.02 -6.80 -0.55
N GLN A 8 -10.18 -7.47 -1.70
CA GLN A 8 -11.32 -8.36 -1.95
C GLN A 8 -10.99 -9.87 -1.83
N ASP A 9 -9.73 -10.25 -1.69
CA ASP A 9 -9.33 -11.66 -1.74
C ASP A 9 -8.47 -12.06 -0.53
N GLU A 10 -8.97 -13.02 0.27
CA GLU A 10 -8.28 -13.52 1.47
C GLU A 10 -6.92 -14.14 1.14
N ALA A 11 -6.79 -14.82 -0.02
CA ALA A 11 -5.52 -15.41 -0.43
C ALA A 11 -4.48 -14.31 -0.71
N THR A 12 -4.88 -13.24 -1.40
CA THR A 12 -4.05 -12.07 -1.63
C THR A 12 -3.69 -11.39 -0.31
N GLN A 13 -4.64 -11.17 0.60
CA GLN A 13 -4.35 -10.62 1.93
C GLN A 13 -3.29 -11.45 2.68
N ALA A 14 -3.42 -12.77 2.67
CA ALA A 14 -2.46 -13.66 3.32
C ALA A 14 -1.09 -13.62 2.65
N SER A 15 -1.04 -13.55 1.32
CA SER A 15 0.19 -13.41 0.54
C SER A 15 0.91 -12.10 0.86
N GLU A 16 0.21 -10.97 0.88
CA GLU A 16 0.82 -9.67 1.19
C GLU A 16 1.30 -9.59 2.64
N ARG A 17 0.55 -10.17 3.60
CA ARG A 17 1.03 -10.30 4.98
C ARG A 17 2.34 -11.08 5.06
N ALA A 18 2.41 -12.23 4.39
CA ALA A 18 3.60 -13.06 4.39
C ALA A 18 4.79 -12.34 3.75
N ARG A 19 4.56 -11.60 2.65
CA ARG A 19 5.57 -10.75 2.01
C ARG A 19 6.08 -9.69 2.98
N ILE A 20 5.20 -8.95 3.66
CA ILE A 20 5.63 -7.89 4.58
C ILE A 20 6.38 -8.45 5.78
N VAL A 21 5.93 -9.56 6.36
CA VAL A 21 6.65 -10.22 7.45
C VAL A 21 8.07 -10.61 7.03
N SER A 22 8.21 -11.15 5.82
CA SER A 22 9.50 -11.60 5.28
C SER A 22 10.39 -10.42 4.87
N ASP A 23 9.91 -9.62 3.93
CA ASP A 23 10.74 -8.66 3.18
C ASP A 23 10.97 -7.37 3.96
N TYR A 24 10.07 -7.03 4.89
CA TYR A 24 10.19 -5.83 5.74
C TYR A 24 10.67 -6.15 7.16
N ASP A 25 10.95 -7.43 7.46
CA ASP A 25 11.32 -7.90 8.80
C ASP A 25 10.33 -7.46 9.90
N VAL A 26 9.03 -7.63 9.60
CA VAL A 26 7.94 -7.23 10.50
C VAL A 26 7.44 -8.44 11.28
N LYS A 27 7.28 -8.28 12.59
CA LYS A 27 6.62 -9.30 13.40
C LYS A 27 5.16 -9.51 12.96
N PRO A 28 4.68 -10.75 12.76
CA PRO A 28 3.32 -11.01 12.27
C PRO A 28 2.22 -10.31 13.07
N GLU A 29 2.35 -10.25 14.40
CA GLU A 29 1.39 -9.62 15.30
C GLU A 29 1.21 -8.11 15.06
N THR A 30 2.18 -7.43 14.45
CA THR A 30 2.09 -6.00 14.08
C THR A 30 0.99 -5.77 13.05
N LEU A 31 0.70 -6.78 12.22
CA LEU A 31 -0.28 -6.70 11.14
C LEU A 31 -1.66 -7.21 11.56
N ASP A 32 -1.83 -7.72 12.77
CA ASP A 32 -3.10 -8.31 13.22
C ASP A 32 -4.27 -7.32 13.08
N GLY A 33 -5.31 -7.74 12.36
CA GLY A 33 -6.51 -6.93 12.10
C GLY A 33 -6.34 -5.80 11.08
N TRP A 34 -5.15 -5.58 10.51
CA TRP A 34 -4.96 -4.64 9.41
C TRP A 34 -5.54 -5.19 8.11
N THR A 35 -6.12 -4.35 7.26
CA THR A 35 -6.62 -4.75 5.94
C THR A 35 -5.78 -4.09 4.86
N PHE A 36 -5.26 -4.86 3.91
CA PHE A 36 -4.54 -4.34 2.76
C PHE A 36 -5.55 -3.91 1.70
N ILE A 37 -5.53 -2.64 1.30
CA ILE A 37 -6.53 -2.11 0.38
C ILE A 37 -6.01 -2.12 -1.04
N ALA A 38 -4.85 -1.51 -1.23
CA ALA A 38 -4.22 -1.34 -2.52
C ALA A 38 -2.70 -1.39 -2.39
N LYS A 39 -2.03 -1.73 -3.47
CA LYS A 39 -0.58 -1.65 -3.58
C LYS A 39 -0.13 -1.13 -4.93
N ALA A 40 1.05 -0.58 -5.00
CA ALA A 40 1.75 -0.32 -6.24
C ALA A 40 3.21 -0.72 -6.03
N CYS A 41 3.70 -1.65 -6.84
CA CYS A 41 5.08 -2.11 -6.78
C CYS A 41 5.73 -1.96 -8.16
N ASP A 42 6.99 -1.51 -8.21
CA ASP A 42 7.78 -1.64 -9.44
C ASP A 42 8.32 -3.06 -9.57
N GLY A 43 7.92 -3.74 -10.63
CA GLY A 43 8.29 -5.11 -10.88
C GLY A 43 9.66 -5.17 -11.54
N CYS A 44 10.66 -5.60 -10.76
CA CYS A 44 12.01 -6.04 -11.16
C CYS A 44 13.06 -4.92 -11.36
N GLY A 45 14.06 -4.89 -10.48
CA GLY A 45 15.24 -4.06 -10.66
C GLY A 45 16.28 -4.13 -9.54
N TYR A 46 17.35 -3.36 -9.68
CA TYR A 46 18.29 -3.08 -8.57
C TYR A 46 17.74 -2.06 -7.58
N GLU A 47 16.66 -1.38 -7.97
CA GLU A 47 15.88 -0.43 -7.20
C GLU A 47 14.41 -0.83 -7.37
N GLU A 48 13.75 -1.21 -6.29
CA GLU A 48 12.31 -1.52 -6.28
C GLU A 48 11.61 -0.51 -5.38
N TRP A 49 10.37 -0.18 -5.68
CA TRP A 49 9.55 0.71 -4.86
C TRP A 49 8.23 0.03 -4.57
N ASP A 50 7.84 0.05 -3.30
CA ASP A 50 6.57 -0.45 -2.82
C ASP A 50 5.78 0.71 -2.20
N TRP A 51 4.52 0.83 -2.59
CA TRP A 51 3.53 1.64 -1.91
C TRP A 51 2.36 0.73 -1.50
N TYR A 52 1.88 0.88 -0.28
CA TYR A 52 0.67 0.23 0.21
C TYR A 52 -0.29 1.25 0.79
N LEU A 53 -1.58 1.06 0.50
CA LEU A 53 -2.66 1.63 1.29
C LEU A 53 -3.27 0.52 2.15
N VAL A 54 -3.33 0.77 3.45
CA VAL A 54 -3.85 -0.18 4.43
C VAL A 54 -4.85 0.50 5.36
N ARG A 55 -5.70 -0.31 5.99
CA ARG A 55 -6.60 0.11 7.07
C ARG A 55 -6.18 -0.58 8.34
N SER A 56 -5.95 0.19 9.39
CA SER A 56 -5.67 -0.36 10.72
C SER A 56 -6.96 -0.87 11.39
N PRO A 57 -6.86 -1.66 12.48
CA PRO A 57 -8.03 -2.21 13.17
C PRO A 57 -9.02 -1.17 13.70
N ASP A 58 -8.58 0.06 13.95
CA ASP A 58 -9.44 1.17 14.39
C ASP A 58 -10.19 1.85 13.23
N GLY A 59 -9.95 1.42 11.99
CA GLY A 59 -10.56 1.96 10.78
C GLY A 59 -9.75 3.05 10.09
N THR A 60 -8.63 3.51 10.66
CA THR A 60 -7.80 4.58 10.11
C THR A 60 -6.99 4.09 8.91
N LEU A 61 -6.98 4.89 7.84
CA LEU A 61 -6.19 4.65 6.64
C LEU A 61 -4.73 5.04 6.86
N HIS A 62 -3.81 4.23 6.35
CA HIS A 62 -2.38 4.49 6.39
C HIS A 62 -1.73 4.17 5.05
N GLU A 63 -0.70 4.93 4.69
CA GLU A 63 0.15 4.69 3.54
C GLU A 63 1.53 4.25 4.01
N ASN A 64 2.06 3.17 3.41
CA ASN A 64 3.45 2.79 3.57
C ASN A 64 4.18 2.98 2.24
N GLU A 65 5.33 3.61 2.28
CA GLU A 65 6.23 3.77 1.15
C GLU A 65 7.60 3.21 1.52
N ALA A 66 8.14 2.33 0.68
CA ALA A 66 9.43 1.73 0.91
C ALA A 66 10.21 1.56 -0.40
N GLY A 67 11.53 1.65 -0.29
CA GLY A 67 12.45 1.53 -1.42
C GLY A 67 13.50 0.47 -1.18
N HIS A 68 13.58 -0.50 -2.07
CA HIS A 68 14.67 -1.48 -2.14
C HIS A 68 15.84 -0.86 -2.90
N CYS A 69 17.06 -1.05 -2.43
CA CYS A 69 18.28 -0.74 -3.17
C CYS A 69 19.22 -1.95 -3.18
N SER A 70 20.16 -2.03 -4.12
CA SER A 70 21.14 -3.14 -4.20
C SER A 70 21.92 -3.45 -2.91
N CYS A 71 21.93 -2.54 -1.92
CA CYS A 71 22.59 -2.71 -0.62
C CYS A 71 21.66 -3.17 0.51
N HIS A 72 20.36 -2.85 0.42
CA HIS A 72 19.36 -3.06 1.47
C HIS A 72 17.99 -3.30 0.83
N GLY A 73 17.30 -4.34 1.28
CA GLY A 73 15.95 -4.63 0.83
C GLY A 73 14.92 -3.70 1.47
N PHE A 74 13.72 -4.23 1.75
CA PHE A 74 12.67 -3.46 2.43
C PHE A 74 12.75 -3.55 3.96
N GLU A 75 13.80 -4.16 4.52
CA GLU A 75 13.88 -4.46 5.94
C GLU A 75 13.75 -3.17 6.78
N GLU A 76 12.93 -3.24 7.83
CA GLU A 76 12.63 -2.13 8.75
C GLU A 76 11.90 -0.93 8.12
N GLN A 77 11.50 -1.00 6.84
CA GLN A 77 10.80 0.10 6.14
C GLN A 77 9.27 0.03 6.22
N TRP A 78 8.73 -0.82 7.10
CA TRP A 78 7.29 -0.86 7.38
C TRP A 78 6.95 0.18 8.43
N GLU A 79 6.72 1.41 7.96
CA GLU A 79 6.32 2.57 8.76
C GLU A 79 5.05 3.20 8.18
N PRO A 80 3.86 2.55 8.30
CA PRO A 80 2.62 3.11 7.78
C PRO A 80 2.28 4.46 8.43
N LYS A 81 2.06 5.49 7.61
CA LYS A 81 1.77 6.86 8.03
C LYS A 81 0.29 7.17 7.84
N PRO A 82 -0.37 7.88 8.77
CA PRO A 82 -1.78 8.22 8.64
C PRO A 82 -2.08 8.92 7.31
N SER A 83 -3.16 8.47 6.67
CA SER A 83 -3.69 9.02 5.43
C SER A 83 -5.18 9.33 5.59
N SER A 84 -5.77 9.94 4.57
CA SER A 84 -7.19 10.26 4.56
C SER A 84 -7.77 10.15 3.16
N VAL A 85 -9.06 9.86 3.08
CA VAL A 85 -9.77 9.84 1.79
C VAL A 85 -9.67 11.19 1.08
N ALA A 86 -9.77 12.29 1.82
CA ALA A 86 -9.60 13.64 1.28
C ALA A 86 -8.21 13.83 0.64
N TYR A 87 -7.13 13.32 1.24
CA TYR A 87 -5.79 13.34 0.65
C TYR A 87 -5.73 12.47 -0.61
N LEU A 88 -6.16 11.21 -0.53
CA LEU A 88 -6.14 10.25 -1.63
C LEU A 88 -6.91 10.75 -2.87
N LEU A 89 -7.99 11.51 -2.67
CA LEU A 89 -8.81 12.11 -3.73
C LEU A 89 -8.32 13.48 -4.22
N SER A 90 -7.31 14.07 -3.57
CA SER A 90 -6.78 15.38 -3.91
C SER A 90 -5.80 15.34 -5.10
N ASP A 91 -5.45 16.53 -5.59
CA ASP A 91 -4.36 16.69 -6.57
C ASP A 91 -2.97 16.38 -5.96
N LYS A 92 -2.85 16.39 -4.62
CA LYS A 92 -1.60 16.17 -3.88
C LYS A 92 -1.25 14.70 -3.69
N PHE A 93 -2.19 13.79 -3.88
CA PHE A 93 -1.91 12.36 -3.85
C PHE A 93 -0.99 11.99 -5.01
N GLY A 94 0.02 11.18 -4.75
CA GLY A 94 0.90 10.66 -5.77
C GLY A 94 1.69 9.49 -5.22
N VAL A 95 1.91 8.51 -6.08
CA VAL A 95 2.78 7.37 -5.81
C VAL A 95 3.89 7.43 -6.85
N SER A 96 5.15 7.28 -6.41
CA SER A 96 6.28 7.27 -7.33
C SER A 96 6.08 6.22 -8.41
N GLY A 97 6.34 6.56 -9.67
CA GLY A 97 6.20 5.65 -10.80
C GLY A 97 4.76 5.34 -11.24
N VAL A 98 3.72 5.90 -10.60
CA VAL A 98 2.32 5.81 -11.02
C VAL A 98 1.94 7.04 -11.85
N TYR A 99 1.42 6.83 -13.06
CA TYR A 99 1.02 7.91 -13.97
C TYR A 99 -0.39 8.44 -13.68
N ASP A 100 -0.70 9.64 -14.20
CA ASP A 100 -1.98 10.33 -13.95
C ASP A 100 -3.22 9.49 -14.31
N GLU A 101 -3.14 8.66 -15.35
CA GLU A 101 -4.23 7.78 -15.78
C GLU A 101 -4.52 6.70 -14.72
N GLU A 102 -3.49 6.01 -14.24
CA GLU A 102 -3.62 4.97 -13.21
C GLU A 102 -4.00 5.57 -11.85
N LYS A 103 -3.48 6.77 -11.54
CA LYS A 103 -3.93 7.57 -10.40
C LYS A 103 -5.43 7.89 -10.52
N ALA A 104 -5.91 8.31 -11.69
CA ALA A 104 -7.31 8.65 -11.89
C ALA A 104 -8.22 7.43 -11.75
N GLU A 105 -7.80 6.26 -12.24
CA GLU A 105 -8.50 4.98 -12.03
C GLU A 105 -8.62 4.65 -10.53
N PHE A 106 -7.51 4.73 -9.79
CA PHE A 106 -7.52 4.52 -8.34
C PHE A 106 -8.44 5.52 -7.63
N GLN A 107 -8.38 6.80 -7.98
CA GLN A 107 -9.22 7.84 -7.38
C GLN A 107 -10.70 7.64 -7.70
N ALA A 108 -11.05 7.14 -8.89
CA ALA A 108 -12.43 6.79 -9.22
C ALA A 108 -12.92 5.64 -8.32
N TRP A 109 -12.12 4.58 -8.18
CA TRP A 109 -12.41 3.48 -7.27
C TRP A 109 -12.54 3.94 -5.81
N ALA A 110 -11.62 4.77 -5.35
CA ALA A 110 -11.57 5.27 -3.97
C ALA A 110 -12.81 6.09 -3.59
N ARG A 111 -13.35 6.90 -4.51
CA ARG A 111 -14.61 7.65 -4.31
C ARG A 111 -15.80 6.73 -4.01
N GLU A 112 -15.82 5.55 -4.61
CA GLU A 112 -16.94 4.62 -4.46
C GLU A 112 -16.79 3.70 -3.25
N HIS A 113 -15.55 3.40 -2.82
CA HIS A 113 -15.26 2.31 -1.89
C HIS A 113 -14.62 2.75 -0.56
N LEU A 114 -13.95 3.90 -0.52
CA LEU A 114 -13.37 4.44 0.71
C LEU A 114 -14.29 5.45 1.41
N GLU A 115 -15.20 6.07 0.66
CA GLU A 115 -16.30 6.87 1.21
C GLU A 115 -17.53 5.99 1.47
N ALA A 116 -17.45 5.14 2.49
CA ALA A 116 -18.65 4.57 3.10
C ALA A 116 -18.52 4.63 4.63
N PRO A 117 -19.48 5.28 5.33
CA PRO A 117 -19.51 5.38 6.79
C PRO A 117 -19.72 4.04 7.49
#